data_AF-A0A6P5GBP9-F1
#
_entry.id   AF-A0A6P5GBP9-F1
#
_cell.length_a   1.000
_cell.length_b   1.000
_cell.length_c   1.000
_cell.angle_alpha   90.00
_cell.angle_beta   90.00
_cell.angle_gamma   90.00
#
_symmetry.space_group_name_H-M   'P 1'
#
loop_
_entity.id
_entity.type
_entity.pdbx_description
1 polymer ?
#
loop_
_entity_poly.entity_id
_entity_poly.type
_entity_poly.pdbx_seq_one_letter_code
_entity_poly.pdbx_strand_id
1 'polypeptide(L)'
;MQWPGSYCDTKQSCCYPTSGKPLADFGIHGLWPNNNDGSYPLNCDSHNPFKSSEIKELIGQMQKHWPTLACPSNDGLKFWGHEWNKHGTCSESVLDQHSYFETALRLQKETNLLEILRESGIRPGGFYRLDEIKEAIKEGLGFAPGIECNRDESGTNQLYQIFLCVDNSGKQIIECPVFPRSKCRDKVEFPVFPSITEEGQSSFE
;
A
#
# COMPACT_ATOMS: atom_id res chain seq x y z
N MET A 1 2.16 -0.03 1.87
CA MET A 1 0.95 0.59 1.27
C MET A 1 1.36 1.55 0.16
N GLN A 2 0.47 1.83 -0.79
CA GLN A 2 0.75 2.59 -2.01
C GLN A 2 -0.30 3.67 -2.26
N TRP A 3 0.13 4.85 -2.71
CA TRP A 3 -0.77 5.91 -3.15
C TRP A 3 -1.18 5.72 -4.63
N PRO A 4 -2.48 5.58 -4.95
CA PRO A 4 -2.94 5.35 -6.32
C PRO A 4 -2.64 6.52 -7.26
N GLY A 5 -2.65 7.76 -6.77
CA GLY A 5 -2.30 8.95 -7.57
C GLY A 5 -0.91 8.80 -8.19
N SER A 6 0.08 8.50 -7.37
CA SER A 6 1.47 8.33 -7.80
C SER A 6 1.74 7.06 -8.61
N TYR A 7 0.83 6.09 -8.63
CA TYR A 7 0.95 4.96 -9.57
C TYR A 7 0.47 5.36 -10.97
N CYS A 8 -0.61 6.15 -11.04
CA CYS A 8 -1.36 6.40 -12.26
C CYS A 8 -0.97 7.68 -13.01
N ASP A 9 -0.07 8.50 -12.47
CA ASP A 9 0.45 9.74 -13.09
C ASP A 9 1.88 9.58 -13.65
N THR A 10 2.36 8.35 -13.77
CA THR A 10 3.67 8.05 -14.37
C THR A 10 3.54 7.77 -15.87
N LYS A 11 4.67 7.66 -16.59
CA LYS A 11 4.68 7.26 -18.01
C LYS A 11 4.19 5.83 -18.27
N GLN A 12 4.02 5.01 -17.21
CA GLN A 12 3.49 3.66 -17.32
C GLN A 12 1.96 3.69 -17.31
N SER A 13 1.34 2.79 -18.06
CA SER A 13 -0.11 2.69 -18.09
C SER A 13 -0.68 2.26 -16.74
N CYS A 14 -1.75 2.93 -16.31
CA CYS A 14 -2.58 2.54 -15.18
C CYS A 14 -4.01 2.25 -15.67
N CYS A 15 -4.61 1.19 -15.11
CA CYS A 15 -5.99 0.79 -15.40
C CYS A 15 -6.73 0.59 -14.09
N TYR A 16 -7.92 1.17 -13.95
CA TYR A 16 -8.76 0.89 -12.79
C TYR A 16 -9.26 -0.56 -12.80
N PRO A 17 -9.45 -1.18 -11.61
CA PRO A 17 -10.06 -2.50 -11.50
C PRO A 17 -11.42 -2.61 -12.20
N THR A 18 -11.87 -3.85 -12.42
CA THR A 18 -13.23 -4.11 -12.91
C THR A 18 -14.31 -3.70 -11.89
N SER A 19 -13.95 -3.55 -10.61
CA SER A 19 -14.81 -2.99 -9.55
C SER A 19 -14.94 -1.47 -9.61
N GLY A 20 -14.30 -0.80 -10.57
CA GLY A 20 -14.33 0.65 -10.77
C GLY A 20 -13.11 1.37 -10.23
N LYS A 21 -13.17 2.71 -10.22
CA LYS A 21 -12.07 3.55 -9.72
C LYS A 21 -11.86 3.28 -8.22
N PRO A 22 -10.60 3.09 -7.75
CA PRO A 22 -10.33 2.93 -6.33
C PRO A 22 -10.69 4.16 -5.49
N LEU A 23 -10.71 3.98 -4.17
CA LEU A 23 -10.77 5.11 -3.24
C LEU A 23 -9.55 6.02 -3.39
N ALA A 24 -9.74 7.30 -3.08
CA ALA A 24 -8.65 8.25 -2.87
C ALA A 24 -8.01 8.05 -1.49
N ASP A 25 -7.47 6.86 -1.28
CA ASP A 25 -6.82 6.42 -0.05
C ASP A 25 -5.62 5.51 -0.37
N PHE A 26 -4.74 5.29 0.60
CA PHE A 26 -3.63 4.36 0.48
C PHE A 26 -4.15 2.92 0.35
N GLY A 27 -3.85 2.29 -0.78
CA GLY A 27 -4.13 0.88 -1.02
C GLY A 27 -3.02 -0.02 -0.47
N ILE A 28 -3.36 -1.26 -0.15
CA ILE A 28 -2.38 -2.29 0.18
C ILE A 28 -1.59 -2.63 -1.09
N HIS A 29 -0.27 -2.74 -0.96
CA HIS A 29 0.58 -3.35 -1.97
C HIS A 29 0.86 -4.81 -1.59
N GLY A 30 1.39 -5.01 -0.37
CA GLY A 30 1.50 -6.33 0.25
C GLY A 30 1.99 -6.31 1.67
N LEU A 31 2.08 -7.51 2.25
CA LEU A 31 2.59 -7.80 3.58
C LEU A 31 3.76 -8.75 3.43
N TRP A 32 4.98 -8.28 3.65
CA TRP A 32 6.17 -9.01 3.19
C TRP A 32 7.03 -9.47 4.37
N PRO A 33 7.18 -10.78 4.58
CA PRO A 33 8.20 -11.30 5.50
C PRO A 33 9.59 -10.78 5.12
N ASN A 34 10.34 -10.29 6.11
CA ASN A 34 11.65 -9.68 5.90
C ASN A 34 12.59 -10.04 7.06
N ASN A 35 13.89 -10.18 6.77
CA ASN A 35 14.92 -10.38 7.79
C ASN A 35 15.46 -9.04 8.28
N ASN A 36 16.01 -9.02 9.50
CA ASN A 36 16.55 -7.79 10.11
C ASN A 36 17.77 -7.21 9.38
N ASP A 37 18.44 -8.00 8.55
CA ASP A 37 19.59 -7.56 7.73
C ASP A 37 19.17 -6.96 6.37
N GLY A 38 17.87 -6.90 6.09
CA GLY A 38 17.31 -6.39 4.83
C GLY A 38 17.19 -7.44 3.72
N SER A 39 17.68 -8.66 3.92
CA SER A 39 17.32 -9.79 3.06
C SER A 39 15.87 -10.22 3.32
N TYR A 40 15.26 -10.94 2.37
CA TYR A 40 13.87 -11.40 2.51
C TYR A 40 13.65 -12.73 1.79
N PRO A 41 12.85 -13.64 2.38
CA PRO A 41 12.46 -14.88 1.73
C PRO A 41 11.40 -14.62 0.63
N LEU A 42 11.38 -15.47 -0.40
CA LEU A 42 10.46 -15.37 -1.53
C LEU A 42 10.07 -16.77 -2.02
N ASN A 43 8.84 -16.93 -2.51
CA ASN A 43 8.34 -18.15 -3.16
C ASN A 43 8.59 -19.40 -2.30
N CYS A 44 8.23 -19.35 -1.02
CA CYS A 44 8.67 -20.34 -0.03
C CYS A 44 7.97 -21.69 -0.12
N ASP A 45 6.75 -21.73 -0.68
CA ASP A 45 6.06 -22.99 -0.93
C ASP A 45 5.35 -22.98 -2.30
N SER A 46 5.80 -23.86 -3.21
CA SER A 46 5.15 -24.08 -4.50
C SER A 46 3.96 -25.04 -4.44
N HIS A 47 3.78 -25.75 -3.32
CA HIS A 47 2.71 -26.74 -3.13
C HIS A 47 1.44 -26.13 -2.51
N ASN A 48 1.53 -24.90 -2.00
CA ASN A 48 0.39 -24.16 -1.48
C ASN A 48 0.09 -22.89 -2.30
N PRO A 49 -0.27 -23.03 -3.60
CA PRO A 49 -0.58 -21.89 -4.44
C PRO A 49 -1.87 -21.20 -3.99
N PHE A 50 -1.99 -19.94 -4.34
CA PHE A 50 -3.17 -19.11 -4.07
C PHE A 50 -4.47 -19.79 -4.52
N LYS A 51 -5.43 -19.86 -3.61
CA LYS A 51 -6.78 -20.38 -3.82
C LYS A 51 -7.82 -19.32 -3.46
N SER A 52 -8.43 -18.69 -4.45
CA SER A 52 -9.46 -17.65 -4.23
C SER A 52 -10.66 -18.11 -3.39
N SER A 53 -10.93 -19.42 -3.33
CA SER A 53 -11.97 -19.99 -2.48
C SER A 53 -11.70 -19.82 -0.98
N GLU A 54 -10.45 -19.67 -0.56
CA GLU A 54 -10.06 -19.51 0.86
C GLU A 54 -10.23 -18.08 1.38
N ILE A 55 -10.57 -17.12 0.51
CA ILE A 55 -10.70 -15.69 0.86
C ILE A 55 -12.02 -15.10 0.36
N LYS A 56 -13.03 -15.95 0.11
CA LYS A 56 -14.24 -15.58 -0.62
C LYS A 56 -15.00 -14.45 0.07
N GLU A 57 -15.06 -14.48 1.39
CA GLU A 57 -15.62 -13.45 2.27
C GLU A 57 -14.81 -12.15 2.30
N LEU A 58 -13.50 -12.21 2.05
CA LEU A 58 -12.64 -11.04 2.01
C LEU A 58 -12.65 -10.30 0.66
N ILE A 59 -13.07 -10.94 -0.45
CA ILE A 59 -12.97 -10.37 -1.81
C ILE A 59 -13.52 -8.93 -1.89
N GLY A 60 -14.68 -8.65 -1.30
CA GLY A 60 -15.26 -7.30 -1.36
C GLY A 60 -14.37 -6.25 -0.68
N GLN A 61 -13.75 -6.59 0.45
CA GLN A 61 -12.78 -5.72 1.13
C GLN A 61 -11.47 -5.61 0.33
N MET A 62 -11.01 -6.71 -0.26
CA MET A 62 -9.79 -6.72 -1.08
C MET A 62 -9.94 -5.85 -2.34
N GLN A 63 -11.09 -5.88 -3.01
CA GLN A 63 -11.36 -5.01 -4.16
C GLN A 63 -11.31 -3.52 -3.79
N LYS A 64 -11.69 -3.18 -2.55
CA LYS A 64 -11.76 -1.80 -2.06
C LYS A 64 -10.41 -1.30 -1.52
N HIS A 65 -9.71 -2.13 -0.75
CA HIS A 65 -8.53 -1.74 0.03
C HIS A 65 -7.20 -2.28 -0.54
N TRP A 66 -7.26 -3.28 -1.42
CA TRP A 66 -6.10 -3.86 -2.09
C TRP A 66 -6.30 -3.92 -3.63
N PRO A 67 -6.67 -2.79 -4.27
CA PRO A 67 -6.96 -2.78 -5.70
C PRO A 67 -5.69 -3.02 -6.53
N THR A 68 -5.85 -3.64 -7.69
CA THR A 68 -4.84 -3.64 -8.74
C THR A 68 -4.96 -2.39 -9.61
N LEU A 69 -3.84 -1.82 -10.03
CA LEU A 69 -3.81 -0.71 -10.98
C LEU A 69 -3.13 -1.09 -12.31
N ALA A 70 -2.73 -2.35 -12.45
CA ALA A 70 -2.05 -2.84 -13.64
C ALA A 70 -3.00 -2.98 -14.82
N CYS A 71 -2.50 -2.72 -16.03
CA CYS A 71 -3.24 -2.91 -17.27
C CYS A 71 -3.07 -4.32 -17.86
N PRO A 72 -4.11 -4.88 -18.51
CA PRO A 72 -5.46 -4.33 -18.63
C PRO A 72 -6.26 -4.41 -17.31
N SER A 73 -7.36 -3.66 -17.24
CA SER A 73 -8.32 -3.73 -16.11
C SER A 73 -8.67 -5.18 -15.76
N ASN A 74 -8.62 -5.52 -14.46
CA ASN A 74 -8.86 -6.86 -13.96
C ASN A 74 -9.43 -6.84 -12.53
N ASP A 75 -9.79 -8.00 -12.00
CA ASP A 75 -10.48 -8.18 -10.72
C ASP A 75 -9.55 -8.22 -9.49
N GLY A 76 -8.24 -8.12 -9.69
CA GLY A 76 -7.24 -8.18 -8.62
C GLY A 76 -6.76 -9.59 -8.26
N LEU A 77 -7.44 -10.67 -8.68
CA LEU A 77 -7.07 -12.04 -8.28
C LEU A 77 -5.64 -12.42 -8.68
N LYS A 78 -5.19 -11.95 -9.85
CA LYS A 78 -3.80 -12.16 -10.30
C LYS A 78 -2.79 -11.45 -9.39
N PHE A 79 -3.12 -10.25 -8.95
CA PHE A 79 -2.25 -9.47 -8.08
C PHE A 79 -2.18 -10.10 -6.69
N TRP A 80 -3.33 -10.44 -6.10
CA TRP A 80 -3.37 -11.11 -4.80
C TRP A 80 -2.70 -12.49 -4.85
N GLY A 81 -2.89 -13.24 -5.93
CA GLY A 81 -2.20 -14.50 -6.15
C GLY A 81 -0.68 -14.33 -6.27
N HIS A 82 -0.20 -13.25 -6.89
CA HIS A 82 1.23 -12.92 -6.91
C HIS A 82 1.76 -12.65 -5.49
N GLU A 83 1.07 -11.80 -4.74
CA GLU A 83 1.48 -11.44 -3.37
C GLU A 83 1.47 -12.64 -2.43
N TRP A 84 0.45 -13.51 -2.51
CA TRP A 84 0.43 -14.76 -1.75
C TRP A 84 1.58 -15.69 -2.14
N ASN A 85 1.67 -16.06 -3.42
CA ASN A 85 2.65 -17.06 -3.87
C ASN A 85 4.08 -16.61 -3.59
N LYS A 86 4.37 -15.32 -3.78
CA LYS A 86 5.72 -14.76 -3.63
C LYS A 86 6.07 -14.40 -2.19
N HIS A 87 5.13 -13.87 -1.41
CA HIS A 87 5.39 -13.34 -0.07
C HIS A 87 4.60 -14.08 1.01
N GLY A 88 3.30 -14.29 0.83
CA GLY A 88 2.42 -14.95 1.80
C GLY A 88 2.85 -16.38 2.16
N THR A 89 3.31 -17.17 1.17
CA THR A 89 3.84 -18.53 1.41
C THR A 89 5.02 -18.56 2.38
N CYS A 90 5.75 -17.45 2.53
CA CYS A 90 6.85 -17.32 3.49
C CYS A 90 6.40 -17.00 4.92
N SER A 91 5.09 -16.82 5.14
CA SER A 91 4.49 -16.56 6.46
C SER A 91 3.60 -17.70 6.96
N GLU A 92 3.47 -18.81 6.22
CA GLU A 92 2.53 -19.91 6.48
C GLU A 92 2.64 -20.54 7.88
N SER A 93 3.84 -20.52 8.47
CA SER A 93 4.04 -20.99 9.85
C SER A 93 3.28 -20.18 10.91
N VAL A 94 2.78 -18.99 10.54
CA VAL A 94 2.07 -18.05 11.41
C VAL A 94 0.71 -17.64 10.82
N LEU A 95 0.67 -17.35 9.52
CA LEU A 95 -0.51 -16.86 8.80
C LEU A 95 -0.79 -17.78 7.62
N ASP A 96 -1.90 -18.51 7.68
CA ASP A 96 -2.45 -19.17 6.49
C ASP A 96 -2.97 -18.13 5.47
N GLN A 97 -3.42 -18.59 4.29
CA GLN A 97 -3.83 -17.68 3.22
C GLN A 97 -4.91 -16.70 3.68
N HIS A 98 -5.96 -17.19 4.34
CA HIS A 98 -7.02 -16.33 4.85
C HIS A 98 -6.46 -15.29 5.84
N SER A 99 -5.70 -15.75 6.84
CA SER A 99 -5.14 -14.90 7.89
C SER A 99 -4.15 -13.86 7.36
N TYR A 100 -3.40 -14.18 6.31
CA TYR A 100 -2.49 -13.25 5.63
C TYR A 100 -3.24 -12.06 5.05
N PHE A 101 -4.30 -12.32 4.28
CA PHE A 101 -5.09 -11.26 3.66
C PHE A 101 -5.94 -10.50 4.69
N GLU A 102 -6.53 -11.18 5.66
CA GLU A 102 -7.26 -10.56 6.76
C GLU A 102 -6.36 -9.63 7.59
N THR A 103 -5.14 -10.07 7.89
CA THR A 103 -4.15 -9.28 8.63
C THR A 103 -3.77 -8.01 7.87
N ALA A 104 -3.49 -8.11 6.57
CA ALA A 104 -3.16 -6.95 5.76
C ALA A 104 -4.32 -5.94 5.68
N LEU A 105 -5.57 -6.41 5.54
CA LEU A 105 -6.76 -5.58 5.55
C LEU A 105 -6.93 -4.85 6.90
N ARG A 106 -6.76 -5.58 8.02
CA ARG A 106 -6.81 -4.99 9.36
C ARG A 106 -5.75 -3.91 9.53
N LEU A 107 -4.50 -4.19 9.17
CA LEU A 107 -3.38 -3.24 9.29
C LEU A 107 -3.60 -1.98 8.47
N GLN A 108 -4.12 -2.09 7.24
CA GLN A 108 -4.45 -0.90 6.43
C GLN A 108 -5.48 -0.02 7.12
N LYS A 109 -6.53 -0.64 7.69
CA LYS A 109 -7.57 0.07 8.41
C LYS A 109 -7.08 0.72 9.71
N GLU A 110 -6.29 0.00 10.50
CA GLU A 110 -5.77 0.48 11.79
C GLU A 110 -4.75 1.60 11.63
N THR A 111 -3.94 1.55 10.56
CA THR A 111 -2.90 2.57 10.32
C THR A 111 -3.46 3.87 9.75
N ASN A 112 -4.57 3.82 9.00
CA ASN A 112 -5.32 4.98 8.50
C ASN A 112 -4.43 6.15 8.03
N LEU A 113 -3.43 5.83 7.20
CA LEU A 113 -2.33 6.74 6.86
C LEU A 113 -2.79 8.08 6.28
N LEU A 114 -3.83 8.05 5.44
CA LEU A 114 -4.34 9.29 4.85
C LEU A 114 -4.88 10.24 5.92
N GLU A 115 -5.63 9.73 6.91
CA GLU A 115 -6.19 10.58 7.94
C GLU A 115 -5.10 11.16 8.84
N ILE A 116 -4.11 10.36 9.24
CA ILE A 116 -2.94 10.86 10.01
C ILE A 116 -2.24 12.01 9.28
N LEU A 117 -2.02 11.86 7.97
CA LEU A 117 -1.42 12.92 7.16
C LEU A 117 -2.33 14.16 7.10
N ARG A 118 -3.65 13.99 6.90
CA ARG A 118 -4.62 15.10 6.82
C ARG A 118 -4.72 15.89 8.12
N GLU A 119 -4.75 15.20 9.27
CA GLU A 119 -4.76 15.82 10.60
C GLU A 119 -3.48 16.65 10.84
N SER A 120 -2.36 16.24 10.25
CA SER A 120 -1.08 16.96 10.25
C SER A 120 -0.97 18.04 9.17
N GLY A 121 -2.05 18.33 8.44
CA GLY A 121 -2.08 19.33 7.37
C GLY A 121 -1.51 18.86 6.03
N ILE A 122 -1.11 17.60 5.91
CA ILE A 122 -0.54 17.00 4.70
C ILE A 122 -1.68 16.38 3.87
N ARG A 123 -2.10 17.09 2.82
CA ARG A 123 -3.20 16.69 1.92
C ARG A 123 -2.73 16.47 0.48
N PRO A 124 -3.40 15.61 -0.30
CA PRO A 124 -3.15 15.49 -1.73
C PRO A 124 -3.27 16.87 -2.44
N GLY A 125 -2.44 17.10 -3.46
CA GLY A 125 -2.33 18.37 -4.20
C GLY A 125 -1.24 19.32 -3.70
N GLY A 126 -0.44 18.92 -2.71
CA GLY A 126 0.61 19.74 -2.12
C GLY A 126 2.02 19.18 -2.27
N PHE A 127 3.01 19.99 -1.88
CA PHE A 127 4.41 19.59 -1.75
C PHE A 127 4.87 19.72 -0.31
N TYR A 128 5.42 18.64 0.24
CA TYR A 128 5.78 18.54 1.65
C TYR A 128 7.22 18.09 1.80
N ARG A 129 7.85 18.46 2.91
CA ARG A 129 9.17 17.92 3.21
C ARG A 129 9.03 16.45 3.62
N LEU A 130 10.04 15.66 3.28
CA LEU A 130 10.05 14.23 3.60
C LEU A 130 10.06 13.97 5.11
N ASP A 131 10.72 14.83 5.88
CA ASP A 131 10.74 14.73 7.35
C ASP A 131 9.40 15.11 7.97
N GLU A 132 8.68 16.09 7.43
CA GLU A 132 7.31 16.42 7.86
C GLU A 132 6.37 15.22 7.68
N ILE A 133 6.42 14.53 6.53
CA ILE A 133 5.63 13.31 6.28
C ILE A 133 5.98 12.21 7.29
N LYS A 134 7.29 11.99 7.53
CA LYS A 134 7.75 10.95 8.45
C LYS A 134 7.36 11.22 9.90
N GLU A 135 7.52 12.45 10.37
CA GLU A 135 7.17 12.81 11.74
C GLU A 135 5.64 12.77 11.93
N ALA A 136 4.83 13.23 10.97
CA ALA A 136 3.37 13.10 11.04
C ALA A 136 2.92 11.64 11.26
N ILE A 137 3.45 10.71 10.46
CA ILE A 137 3.13 9.29 10.59
C ILE A 137 3.64 8.70 11.91
N LYS A 138 4.85 9.10 12.33
CA LYS A 138 5.43 8.66 13.60
C LYS A 138 4.67 9.18 14.81
N GLU A 139 4.16 10.40 14.78
CA GLU A 139 3.30 10.94 15.83
C GLU A 139 1.96 10.21 15.89
N GLY A 140 1.38 9.87 14.72
CA GLY A 140 0.10 9.14 14.65
C GLY A 140 0.19 7.67 15.03
N LEU A 141 1.31 6.99 14.73
CA LEU A 141 1.47 5.53 14.94
C LEU A 141 2.45 5.14 16.06
N GLY A 142 3.26 6.09 16.54
CA GLY A 142 4.35 5.84 17.49
C GLY A 142 5.64 5.29 16.87
N PHE A 143 5.65 4.99 15.58
CA PHE A 143 6.77 4.34 14.87
C PHE A 143 7.10 5.06 13.56
N ALA A 144 8.40 5.19 13.27
CA ALA A 144 8.84 5.86 12.05
C ALA A 144 8.52 5.03 10.80
N PRO A 145 8.02 5.64 9.70
CA PRO A 145 7.79 4.92 8.46
C PRO A 145 9.02 4.93 7.54
N GLY A 146 9.08 3.93 6.67
CA GLY A 146 9.88 3.99 5.45
C GLY A 146 9.07 4.66 4.34
N ILE A 147 9.69 5.53 3.55
CA ILE A 147 9.02 6.24 2.46
C ILE A 147 9.74 5.94 1.15
N GLU A 148 9.00 5.46 0.16
CA GLU A 148 9.45 5.33 -1.22
C GLU A 148 8.78 6.37 -2.10
N CYS A 149 9.56 6.93 -3.01
CA CYS A 149 9.11 7.93 -3.96
C CYS A 149 9.39 7.45 -5.37
N ASN A 150 8.48 7.77 -6.29
CA ASN A 150 8.71 7.59 -7.72
C ASN A 150 8.72 8.96 -8.42
N ARG A 151 8.46 8.98 -9.73
CA ARG A 151 8.30 10.21 -10.49
C ARG A 151 7.10 10.16 -11.42
N ASP A 152 6.39 11.28 -11.50
CA ASP A 152 5.31 11.50 -12.45
C ASP A 152 5.84 11.60 -13.91
N GLU A 153 4.93 11.81 -14.87
CA GLU A 153 5.28 12.05 -16.28
C GLU A 153 6.23 13.24 -16.50
N SER A 154 6.12 14.27 -15.66
CA SER A 154 6.91 15.51 -15.69
C SER A 154 8.29 15.37 -15.03
N GLY A 155 8.55 14.25 -14.34
CA GLY A 155 9.78 13.98 -13.61
C GLY A 155 9.82 14.52 -12.18
N THR A 156 8.70 15.03 -11.66
CA THR A 156 8.48 15.47 -10.28
C THR A 156 8.64 14.29 -9.33
N ASN A 157 9.31 14.48 -8.20
CA ASN A 157 9.45 13.42 -7.20
C ASN A 157 8.25 13.44 -6.25
N GLN A 158 7.63 12.29 -6.03
CA GLN A 158 6.33 12.21 -5.37
C GLN A 158 6.23 11.02 -4.41
N LEU A 159 5.40 11.16 -3.37
CA LEU A 159 5.12 10.15 -2.36
C LEU A 159 4.42 8.93 -2.98
N TYR A 160 5.10 7.80 -3.04
CA TYR A 160 4.59 6.62 -3.75
C TYR A 160 4.17 5.49 -2.82
N GLN A 161 5.07 5.02 -1.96
CA GLN A 161 4.77 3.94 -1.00
C GLN A 161 5.23 4.29 0.41
N ILE A 162 4.47 3.79 1.38
CA ILE A 162 4.77 3.89 2.80
C ILE A 162 4.94 2.48 3.35
N PHE A 163 6.04 2.28 4.06
CA PHE A 163 6.46 1.03 4.71
C PHE A 163 6.33 1.18 6.21
N LEU A 164 5.61 0.24 6.82
CA LEU A 164 5.52 0.06 8.26
C LEU A 164 5.95 -1.37 8.56
N CYS A 165 6.60 -1.58 9.71
CA CYS A 165 6.97 -2.91 10.15
C CYS A 165 5.93 -3.45 11.12
N VAL A 166 5.69 -4.74 11.03
CA VAL A 166 4.78 -5.47 11.89
C VAL A 166 5.58 -6.62 12.48
N ASP A 167 5.29 -6.97 13.73
CA ASP A 167 5.92 -8.11 14.37
C ASP A 167 5.64 -9.41 13.62
N ASN A 168 6.45 -10.44 13.87
CA ASN A 168 6.33 -11.72 13.15
C ASN A 168 4.96 -12.40 13.36
N SER A 169 4.20 -12.05 14.40
CA SER A 169 2.84 -12.56 14.59
C SER A 169 1.78 -11.84 13.72
N GLY A 170 2.16 -10.76 13.05
CA GLY A 170 1.30 -9.93 12.23
C GLY A 170 0.38 -9.01 13.03
N LYS A 171 0.54 -8.90 14.36
CA LYS A 171 -0.46 -8.27 15.23
C LYS A 171 -0.17 -6.81 15.53
N GLN A 172 1.09 -6.45 15.76
CA GLN A 172 1.48 -5.14 16.27
C GLN A 172 2.46 -4.46 15.33
N ILE A 173 2.25 -3.16 15.12
CA ILE A 173 3.25 -2.30 14.47
C ILE A 173 4.46 -2.20 15.40
N ILE A 174 5.66 -2.25 14.81
CA ILE A 174 6.93 -2.18 15.52
C ILE A 174 7.88 -1.21 14.82
N GLU A 175 8.93 -0.80 15.54
CA GLU A 175 10.05 -0.08 14.94
C GLU A 175 10.72 -0.96 13.88
N CYS A 176 10.95 -0.40 12.69
CA CYS A 176 11.57 -1.15 11.61
C CYS A 176 13.06 -1.38 11.89
N PRO A 177 13.55 -2.64 11.86
CA PRO A 177 14.98 -2.91 11.98
C PRO A 177 15.80 -2.33 10.83
N VAL A 178 15.19 -2.25 9.64
CA VAL A 178 15.81 -1.78 8.42
C VAL A 178 14.73 -1.23 7.48
N PHE A 179 15.08 -0.20 6.71
CA PHE A 179 14.22 0.32 5.65
C PHE A 179 14.81 0.03 4.26
N PRO A 180 13.97 -0.18 3.24
CA PRO A 180 14.43 -0.17 1.86
C PRO A 180 15.14 1.13 1.52
N ARG A 181 16.20 1.06 0.70
CA ARG A 181 16.84 2.27 0.18
C ARG A 181 15.89 3.00 -0.75
N SER A 182 15.53 4.22 -0.38
CA SER A 182 14.65 5.08 -1.18
C SER A 182 15.41 6.28 -1.76
N LYS A 183 14.99 6.73 -2.94
CA LYS A 183 15.55 7.89 -3.65
C LYS A 183 14.65 9.13 -3.54
N CYS A 184 13.87 9.24 -2.47
CA CYS A 184 13.10 10.45 -2.18
C CYS A 184 14.02 11.67 -2.07
N ARG A 185 13.56 12.80 -2.60
CA ARG A 185 14.14 14.12 -2.36
C ARG A 185 13.64 14.68 -1.03
N ASP A 186 14.28 15.75 -0.56
CA ASP A 186 13.89 16.43 0.68
C ASP A 186 12.47 17.00 0.63
N LYS A 187 11.98 17.36 -0.56
CA LYS A 187 10.62 17.82 -0.81
C LYS A 187 9.99 16.98 -1.90
N VAL A 188 8.78 16.49 -1.65
CA VAL A 188 8.05 15.58 -2.56
C VAL A 188 6.62 16.05 -2.74
N GLU A 189 6.06 15.78 -3.91
CA GLU A 189 4.63 15.97 -4.17
C GLU A 189 3.81 14.86 -3.50
N PHE A 190 2.64 15.21 -2.99
CA PHE A 190 1.59 14.25 -2.68
C PHE A 190 0.46 14.49 -3.69
N PRO A 191 0.42 13.77 -4.83
CA PRO A 191 -0.43 14.15 -5.95
C PRO A 191 -1.91 13.85 -5.66
N VAL A 192 -2.81 14.60 -6.31
CA VAL A 192 -4.25 14.37 -6.20
C VAL A 192 -4.63 13.04 -6.86
N PHE A 193 -5.42 12.23 -6.16
CA PHE A 193 -6.22 11.18 -6.79
C PHE A 193 -7.70 11.53 -6.58
N PRO A 194 -8.45 11.93 -7.63
CA PRO A 194 -9.78 12.49 -7.42
C PRO A 194 -10.74 11.50 -6.75
N SER A 195 -11.44 11.89 -5.70
CA SER A 195 -12.46 11.06 -5.08
C SER A 195 -13.65 10.84 -6.03
N ILE A 196 -14.32 9.70 -5.90
CA ILE A 196 -15.63 9.51 -6.52
C ILE A 196 -16.64 10.21 -5.60
N THR A 197 -17.15 11.37 -6.00
CA THR A 197 -18.34 11.96 -5.38
C THR A 197 -19.57 11.16 -5.84
N GLU A 198 -20.54 10.94 -4.94
CA GLU A 198 -21.76 10.14 -5.24
C GLU A 198 -22.67 10.75 -6.32
N GLU A 199 -22.33 11.92 -6.85
CA GLU A 199 -22.97 12.48 -8.04
C GLU A 199 -21.86 13.07 -8.92
N GLY A 200 -21.82 12.70 -10.20
CA GLY A 200 -20.72 12.93 -11.14
C GLY A 200 -20.31 14.38 -11.41
N GLN A 201 -19.78 15.06 -10.39
CA GLN A 201 -19.09 16.34 -10.49
C GLN A 201 -17.82 16.27 -9.64
N SER A 202 -16.69 16.36 -10.34
CA SER A 202 -15.37 16.58 -9.77
C SER A 202 -15.37 17.89 -8.99
N SER A 203 -15.35 17.84 -7.66
CA SER A 203 -15.04 19.01 -6.83
C SER A 203 -13.53 19.06 -6.59
N PHE A 204 -12.90 20.15 -7.04
CA PHE A 204 -11.59 20.57 -6.55
C PHE A 204 -11.85 21.48 -5.35
N GLU A 205 -11.55 21.02 -4.15
CA GLU A 205 -11.42 21.85 -2.95
C GLU A 205 -10.00 21.71 -2.40
#